data_AF-A0A8V0XAN8-F1
#
_entry.id   AF-A0A8V0XAN8-F1
#
_cell.length_a   1.000
_cell.length_b   1.000
_cell.length_c   1.000
_cell.angle_alpha   90.00
_cell.angle_beta   90.00
_cell.angle_gamma   90.00
#
_symmetry.space_group_name_H-M   'P 1'
#
loop_
_entity.id
_entity.type
_entity.pdbx_description
1 polymer ?
#
loop_
_entity_poly.entity_id
_entity_poly.type
_entity_poly.pdbx_seq_one_letter_code
_entity_poly.pdbx_strand_id
1 'polypeptide(L)'
;MSTLELLLCLSLCVACVASKPTEKKERVHHEAPLSDKAHDDAQSFDYDHDAFLGADEAKTFDQLTPEESKERLGKIVVKIDSDQDGFVTVEELREWIKFAQKRWIYEDVERQWKGHDLNGDGTVSWDEYRNATYGSVLDDPDPDDGFNYKQMMVRDERRFKMADRDGDMAATKEEFTAFLHPEEYDYMKDIVVQETMEDIDKNGDGFIDLEEYIGDMYSHDGEAEEPEWVKTEREQFVEFRDKNRDGKMDPRETRDWILPADYDHAEAEARHLVYESDRDKVCGDTVLGGSAIP
;
A
#
# COMPACT_ATOMS: atom_id res chain seq x y z
N MET A 1 43.37 3.53 39.36
CA MET A 1 42.24 3.63 38.42
C MET A 1 41.57 4.95 38.68
N SER A 2 41.86 5.94 37.84
CA SER A 2 41.54 7.34 38.11
C SER A 2 40.13 7.66 37.62
N THR A 3 39.48 8.65 38.23
CA THR A 3 38.17 9.18 37.84
C THR A 3 38.06 9.60 36.37
N LEU A 4 39.18 9.72 35.65
CA LEU A 4 39.22 9.95 34.21
C LEU A 4 38.76 8.73 33.39
N GLU A 5 38.99 7.50 33.88
CA GLU A 5 38.58 6.25 33.20
C GLU A 5 37.07 6.04 33.30
N LEU A 6 36.44 6.54 34.38
CA LEU A 6 34.98 6.44 34.57
C LEU A 6 34.22 7.44 33.69
N LEU A 7 34.81 8.61 33.41
CA LEU A 7 34.24 9.64 32.52
C LEU A 7 34.34 9.26 31.04
N LEU A 8 35.39 8.54 30.64
CA LEU A 8 35.55 8.04 29.27
C LEU A 8 34.56 6.91 28.94
N CYS A 9 34.18 6.10 29.94
CA CYS A 9 33.14 5.08 29.79
C CYS A 9 31.72 5.66 29.73
N LEU A 10 31.48 6.86 30.30
CA LEU A 10 30.17 7.53 30.25
C LEU A 10 29.95 8.34 28.96
N SER A 11 31.00 8.70 28.23
CA SER A 11 30.88 9.36 26.91
C SER A 11 30.70 8.41 25.74
N LEU A 12 30.90 7.10 25.91
CA LEU A 12 30.71 6.11 24.83
C LEU A 12 29.28 5.56 24.73
N CYS A 13 28.37 5.94 25.62
CA CYS A 13 27.00 5.41 25.67
C CYS A 13 25.93 6.32 25.02
N VAL A 14 26.31 7.37 24.26
CA VAL A 14 25.35 8.29 23.61
C VAL A 14 25.50 8.32 22.07
N ALA A 15 26.17 7.34 21.48
CA ALA A 15 26.20 7.15 20.02
C ALA A 15 25.58 5.81 19.60
N CYS A 16 24.55 5.35 20.31
CA CYS A 16 23.53 4.51 19.65
C CYS A 16 22.62 5.46 18.88
N VAL A 17 23.12 6.01 17.78
CA VAL A 17 22.23 6.42 16.70
C VAL A 17 21.54 5.13 16.30
N ALA A 18 20.28 5.00 16.72
CA ALA A 18 19.40 3.98 16.20
C ALA A 18 19.40 4.18 14.69
N SER A 19 20.18 3.37 13.97
CA SER A 19 19.96 3.12 12.56
C SER A 19 18.48 2.79 12.46
N LYS A 20 17.69 3.71 11.89
CA LYS A 20 16.29 3.46 11.64
C LYS A 20 16.23 2.11 10.92
N PRO A 21 15.42 1.14 11.37
CA PRO A 21 15.18 -0.03 10.55
C PRO A 21 14.64 0.51 9.24
N THR A 22 15.38 0.27 8.15
CA THR A 22 14.93 0.62 6.81
C THR A 22 13.58 -0.06 6.65
N GLU A 23 12.50 0.71 6.59
CA GLU A 23 11.18 0.16 6.29
C GLU A 23 11.31 -0.67 5.02
N LYS A 24 10.83 -1.92 5.07
CA LYS A 24 10.72 -2.74 3.88
C LYS A 24 9.84 -1.96 2.91
N LYS A 25 10.39 -1.56 1.76
CA LYS A 25 9.57 -1.03 0.68
C LYS A 25 8.86 -2.21 0.03
N GLU A 26 7.66 -2.49 0.49
CA GLU A 26 6.82 -3.51 -0.13
C GLU A 26 6.26 -2.93 -1.45
N ARG A 27 6.88 -3.31 -2.57
CA ARG A 27 6.46 -2.90 -3.94
C ARG A 27 5.47 -3.85 -4.56
N VAL A 28 5.08 -4.89 -3.83
CA VAL A 28 4.02 -5.78 -4.29
C VAL A 28 2.69 -5.08 -4.07
N HIS A 29 2.16 -4.51 -5.14
CA HIS A 29 0.78 -4.06 -5.26
C HIS A 29 -0.14 -5.28 -5.33
N HIS A 30 -0.37 -5.90 -4.19
CA HIS A 30 -1.60 -6.64 -4.03
C HIS A 30 -2.80 -5.68 -4.12
N GLU A 31 -4.06 -6.16 -4.05
CA GLU A 31 -5.16 -5.27 -3.63
C GLU A 31 -4.66 -4.40 -2.47
N ALA A 32 -4.85 -3.08 -2.52
CA ALA A 32 -4.20 -2.14 -1.61
C ALA A 32 -4.27 -2.66 -0.16
N PRO A 33 -3.14 -2.68 0.58
CA PRO A 33 -3.14 -3.23 1.93
C PRO A 33 -4.26 -2.58 2.73
N LEU A 34 -4.96 -3.40 3.51
CA LEU A 34 -6.17 -2.96 4.21
C LEU A 34 -5.88 -1.91 5.29
N SER A 35 -4.60 -1.79 5.67
CA SER A 35 -4.05 -0.79 6.56
C SER A 35 -2.58 -0.53 6.22
N ASP A 36 -2.11 0.69 6.48
CA ASP A 36 -0.68 1.03 6.46
C ASP A 36 0.08 0.53 7.71
N LYS A 37 -0.62 -0.11 8.66
CA LYS A 37 -0.06 -0.58 9.93
C LYS A 37 0.48 -2.02 9.79
N ALA A 38 1.33 -2.43 10.73
CA ALA A 38 1.83 -3.81 10.75
C ALA A 38 0.73 -4.77 11.23
N HIS A 39 0.56 -5.89 10.52
CA HIS A 39 -0.28 -7.01 10.95
C HIS A 39 0.45 -7.78 12.07
N ASP A 40 0.09 -7.53 13.34
CA ASP A 40 0.69 -8.17 14.53
C ASP A 40 -0.40 -8.62 15.54
N ASP A 41 -0.95 -9.79 15.28
CA ASP A 41 -2.06 -10.42 16.03
C ASP A 41 -1.72 -10.67 17.52
N ALA A 42 -0.44 -10.61 17.90
CA ALA A 42 -0.01 -10.84 19.27
C ALA A 42 0.02 -9.57 20.13
N GLN A 43 0.11 -8.39 19.50
CA GLN A 43 0.36 -7.13 20.22
C GLN A 43 -0.61 -6.02 19.86
N SER A 44 -1.26 -6.05 18.68
CA SER A 44 -2.17 -4.99 18.26
C SER A 44 -3.28 -5.46 17.31
N PHE A 45 -4.47 -4.88 17.46
CA PHE A 45 -5.61 -5.05 16.56
C PHE A 45 -5.76 -3.89 15.57
N ASP A 46 -4.75 -3.03 15.47
CA ASP A 46 -4.87 -1.79 14.69
C ASP A 46 -5.00 -2.06 13.19
N TYR A 47 -4.40 -3.14 12.69
CA TYR A 47 -4.56 -3.58 11.30
C TYR A 47 -5.99 -4.07 11.06
N ASP A 48 -6.49 -4.98 11.91
CA ASP A 48 -7.85 -5.52 11.87
C ASP A 48 -8.91 -4.40 11.92
N HIS A 49 -8.68 -3.38 12.75
CA HIS A 49 -9.57 -2.22 12.85
C HIS A 49 -9.60 -1.42 11.55
N ASP A 50 -8.45 -1.11 10.98
CA ASP A 50 -8.35 -0.38 9.72
C ASP A 50 -8.94 -1.20 8.56
N ALA A 51 -8.74 -2.51 8.55
CA ALA A 51 -9.32 -3.41 7.56
C ALA A 51 -10.85 -3.51 7.66
N PHE A 52 -11.38 -3.56 8.88
CA PHE A 52 -12.81 -3.72 9.14
C PHE A 52 -13.59 -2.41 9.00
N LEU A 53 -13.02 -1.28 9.43
CA LEU A 53 -13.69 0.03 9.49
C LEU A 53 -13.23 0.99 8.37
N GLY A 54 -12.04 0.78 7.82
CA GLY A 54 -11.29 1.80 7.09
C GLY A 54 -10.47 2.67 8.04
N ALA A 55 -9.28 3.09 7.58
CA ALA A 55 -8.28 3.78 8.42
C ALA A 55 -8.79 5.05 9.12
N ASP A 56 -9.75 5.77 8.54
CA ASP A 56 -10.30 6.99 9.14
C ASP A 56 -11.42 6.71 10.13
N GLU A 57 -12.29 5.73 9.87
CA GLU A 57 -13.30 5.32 10.85
C GLU A 57 -12.62 4.64 12.04
N ALA A 58 -11.61 3.79 11.84
CA ALA A 58 -10.84 3.14 12.89
C ALA A 58 -10.28 4.15 13.93
N LYS A 59 -9.66 5.25 13.47
CA LYS A 59 -9.18 6.34 14.34
C LYS A 59 -10.28 6.99 15.18
N THR A 60 -11.53 7.01 14.69
CA THR A 60 -12.65 7.54 15.46
C THR A 60 -13.08 6.58 16.57
N PHE A 61 -12.93 5.27 16.38
CA PHE A 61 -13.26 4.25 17.38
C PHE A 61 -12.25 4.20 18.52
N ASP A 62 -10.97 4.54 18.28
CA ASP A 62 -9.95 4.67 19.33
C ASP A 62 -10.30 5.71 20.42
N GLN A 63 -11.20 6.65 20.09
CA GLN A 63 -11.63 7.74 20.97
C GLN A 63 -12.95 7.46 21.70
N LEU A 64 -13.62 6.35 21.41
CA LEU A 64 -14.92 5.99 21.96
C LEU A 64 -14.79 5.12 23.21
N THR A 65 -15.83 5.14 24.07
CA THR A 65 -15.89 4.17 25.17
C THR A 65 -16.25 2.78 24.61
N PRO A 66 -15.92 1.69 25.34
CA PRO A 66 -16.25 0.32 24.90
C PRO A 66 -17.74 0.13 24.56
N GLU A 67 -18.65 0.77 25.30
CA GLU A 67 -20.09 0.70 25.05
C GLU A 67 -20.50 1.43 23.76
N GLU A 68 -19.90 2.58 23.47
CA GLU A 68 -20.16 3.34 22.24
C GLU A 68 -19.57 2.64 21.01
N SER A 69 -18.36 2.09 21.14
CA SER A 69 -17.74 1.25 20.10
C SER A 69 -18.61 0.04 19.79
N LYS A 70 -19.10 -0.66 20.81
CA LYS A 70 -19.99 -1.81 20.64
C LYS A 70 -21.32 -1.45 19.97
N GLU A 71 -21.93 -0.33 20.33
CA GLU A 71 -23.16 0.13 19.67
C GLU A 71 -22.92 0.45 18.19
N ARG A 72 -21.80 1.10 17.86
CA ARG A 72 -21.47 1.43 16.48
C ARG A 72 -21.07 0.21 15.66
N LEU A 73 -20.28 -0.70 16.21
CA LEU A 73 -19.95 -2.00 15.59
C LEU A 73 -21.21 -2.80 15.31
N GLY A 74 -22.18 -2.82 16.24
CA GLY A 74 -23.47 -3.45 16.01
C GLY A 74 -24.24 -2.89 14.80
N LYS A 75 -24.13 -1.59 14.52
CA LYS A 75 -24.74 -0.97 13.32
C LYS A 75 -24.00 -1.33 12.04
N ILE A 76 -22.71 -1.60 12.13
CA ILE A 76 -21.88 -2.04 11.00
C ILE A 76 -22.20 -3.50 10.67
N VAL A 77 -22.27 -4.38 11.68
CA VAL A 77 -22.68 -5.79 11.49
C VAL A 77 -24.00 -5.93 10.76
N VAL A 78 -25.00 -5.13 11.11
CA VAL A 78 -26.32 -5.14 10.43
C VAL A 78 -26.23 -4.72 8.95
N LYS A 79 -25.18 -3.99 8.55
CA LYS A 79 -24.94 -3.65 7.14
C LYS A 79 -24.16 -4.74 6.40
N ILE A 80 -23.37 -5.54 7.13
CA ILE A 80 -22.57 -6.63 6.58
C ILE A 80 -23.48 -7.83 6.33
N ASP A 81 -24.29 -8.20 7.33
CA ASP A 81 -25.34 -9.23 7.26
C ASP A 81 -26.39 -8.85 6.21
N SER A 82 -26.16 -9.31 4.99
CA SER A 82 -26.89 -8.90 3.80
C SER A 82 -28.17 -9.72 3.64
N ASP A 83 -28.16 -10.97 4.10
CA ASP A 83 -29.34 -11.84 4.08
C ASP A 83 -30.21 -11.72 5.35
N GLN A 84 -29.74 -10.97 6.36
CA GLN A 84 -30.41 -10.66 7.62
C GLN A 84 -30.72 -11.90 8.46
N ASP A 85 -29.89 -12.94 8.34
CA ASP A 85 -30.04 -14.16 9.12
C ASP A 85 -29.52 -14.01 10.57
N GLY A 86 -28.94 -12.85 10.89
CA GLY A 86 -28.42 -12.49 12.20
C GLY A 86 -26.95 -12.88 12.39
N PHE A 87 -26.30 -13.33 11.32
CA PHE A 87 -24.92 -13.70 11.33
C PHE A 87 -24.12 -13.04 10.21
N VAL A 88 -22.79 -13.08 10.33
CA VAL A 88 -21.88 -12.60 9.28
C VAL A 88 -21.02 -13.76 8.79
N THR A 89 -21.14 -14.06 7.50
CA THR A 89 -20.33 -15.05 6.80
C THR A 89 -19.00 -14.45 6.32
N VAL A 90 -18.05 -15.32 5.98
CA VAL A 90 -16.77 -14.91 5.37
C VAL A 90 -17.02 -14.15 4.06
N GLU A 91 -17.99 -14.59 3.27
CA GLU A 91 -18.35 -13.98 1.99
C GLU A 91 -18.89 -12.56 2.17
N GLU A 92 -19.80 -12.35 3.12
CA GLU A 92 -20.36 -11.03 3.44
C GLU A 92 -19.30 -10.08 4.01
N LEU A 93 -18.43 -10.59 4.89
CA LEU A 93 -17.36 -9.79 5.44
C LEU A 93 -16.33 -9.42 4.37
N ARG A 94 -15.99 -10.33 3.45
CA ARG A 94 -15.14 -10.03 2.29
C ARG A 94 -15.76 -8.92 1.43
N GLU A 95 -17.05 -9.00 1.13
CA GLU A 95 -17.73 -7.97 0.35
C GLU A 95 -17.73 -6.61 1.06
N TRP A 96 -17.89 -6.61 2.39
CA TRP A 96 -17.78 -5.40 3.20
C TRP A 96 -16.37 -4.80 3.16
N ILE A 97 -15.33 -5.61 3.32
CA ILE A 97 -13.94 -5.16 3.28
C ILE A 97 -13.62 -4.52 1.91
N LYS A 98 -14.04 -5.16 0.80
CA LYS A 98 -13.90 -4.57 -0.54
C LYS A 98 -14.71 -3.28 -0.70
N PHE A 99 -15.88 -3.18 -0.08
CA PHE A 99 -16.67 -1.96 -0.07
C PHE A 99 -15.97 -0.83 0.71
N ALA A 100 -15.36 -1.14 1.86
CA ALA A 100 -14.61 -0.18 2.67
C ALA A 100 -13.38 0.34 1.93
N GLN A 101 -12.59 -0.53 1.29
CA GLN A 101 -11.44 -0.13 0.44
C GLN A 101 -11.88 0.80 -0.70
N LYS A 102 -12.93 0.43 -1.45
CA LYS A 102 -13.45 1.27 -2.54
C LYS A 102 -13.92 2.62 -2.03
N ARG A 103 -14.59 2.66 -0.87
CA ARG A 103 -15.01 3.91 -0.26
C ARG A 103 -13.83 4.82 0.04
N TRP A 104 -12.74 4.28 0.59
CA TRP A 104 -11.52 5.05 0.85
C TRP A 104 -10.92 5.62 -0.45
N ILE A 105 -10.81 4.82 -1.51
CA ILE A 105 -10.38 5.27 -2.84
C ILE A 105 -11.24 6.46 -3.32
N TYR A 106 -12.57 6.34 -3.25
CA TYR A 106 -13.46 7.43 -3.66
C TYR A 106 -13.32 8.69 -2.79
N GLU A 107 -13.09 8.54 -1.48
CA GLU A 107 -12.85 9.67 -0.58
C GLU A 107 -11.50 10.34 -0.85
N ASP A 108 -10.47 9.57 -1.20
CA ASP A 108 -9.16 10.09 -1.63
C ASP A 108 -9.28 10.90 -2.91
N VAL A 109 -9.90 10.31 -3.93
CA VAL A 109 -10.21 10.96 -5.20
C VAL A 109 -11.01 12.23 -4.99
N GLU A 110 -12.06 12.20 -4.16
CA GLU A 110 -12.89 13.38 -3.87
C GLU A 110 -12.10 14.51 -3.20
N ARG A 111 -11.15 14.17 -2.32
CA ARG A 111 -10.28 15.15 -1.66
C ARG A 111 -9.33 15.79 -2.67
N GLN A 112 -8.73 14.98 -3.54
CA GLN A 112 -7.84 15.46 -4.60
C GLN A 112 -8.60 16.26 -5.66
N TRP A 113 -9.79 15.80 -6.06
CA TRP A 113 -10.63 16.41 -7.09
C TRP A 113 -10.88 17.90 -6.82
N LYS A 114 -11.26 18.25 -5.58
CA LYS A 114 -11.51 19.64 -5.18
C LYS A 114 -10.30 20.56 -5.29
N GLY A 115 -9.10 20.01 -5.22
CA GLY A 115 -7.85 20.76 -5.37
C GLY A 115 -7.41 20.96 -6.82
N HIS A 116 -7.96 20.19 -7.75
CA HIS A 116 -7.48 20.14 -9.14
C HIS A 116 -8.53 20.58 -10.17
N ASP A 117 -9.83 20.43 -9.92
CA ASP A 117 -10.91 21.04 -10.74
C ASP A 117 -11.05 22.54 -10.38
N LEU A 118 -10.09 23.34 -10.86
CA LEU A 118 -9.97 24.76 -10.50
C LEU A 118 -11.00 25.63 -11.23
N ASN A 119 -11.41 25.22 -12.42
CA ASN A 119 -12.35 25.96 -13.26
C ASN A 119 -13.82 25.55 -13.00
N GLY A 120 -14.08 24.43 -12.34
CA GLY A 120 -15.40 23.92 -11.99
C GLY A 120 -16.19 23.34 -13.16
N ASP A 121 -15.53 22.85 -14.20
CA ASP A 121 -16.16 22.27 -15.40
C ASP A 121 -16.54 20.79 -15.22
N GLY A 122 -16.17 20.18 -14.09
CA GLY A 122 -16.49 18.80 -13.78
C GLY A 122 -15.53 17.79 -14.41
N THR A 123 -14.37 18.25 -14.87
CA THR A 123 -13.22 17.42 -15.29
C THR A 123 -11.94 17.96 -14.65
N VAL A 124 -10.87 17.17 -14.66
CA VAL A 124 -9.53 17.64 -14.29
C VAL A 124 -8.66 17.57 -15.53
N SER A 125 -8.32 18.71 -16.11
CA SER A 125 -7.39 18.75 -17.24
C SER A 125 -5.95 18.48 -16.81
N TRP A 126 -5.13 17.95 -17.72
CA TRP A 126 -3.70 17.80 -17.46
C TRP A 126 -3.03 19.13 -17.09
N ASP A 127 -3.46 20.23 -17.71
CA ASP A 127 -2.92 21.56 -17.40
C ASP A 127 -3.28 21.99 -15.97
N GLU A 128 -4.49 21.71 -15.50
CA GLU A 128 -4.88 21.98 -14.12
C GLU A 128 -4.11 21.11 -13.13
N TYR A 129 -3.99 19.81 -13.41
CA TYR A 129 -3.19 18.89 -12.60
C TYR A 129 -1.74 19.38 -12.51
N ARG A 130 -1.11 19.59 -13.66
CA ARG A 130 0.28 20.05 -13.74
C ARG A 130 0.50 21.35 -12.98
N ASN A 131 -0.39 22.33 -13.15
CA ASN A 131 -0.23 23.63 -12.51
C ASN A 131 -0.46 23.55 -10.98
N ALA A 132 -1.41 22.74 -10.51
CA ALA A 132 -1.67 22.56 -9.09
C ALA A 132 -0.54 21.77 -8.39
N THR A 133 -0.01 20.74 -9.04
CA THR A 133 1.03 19.85 -8.47
C THR A 133 2.44 20.41 -8.65
N TYR A 134 2.76 20.97 -9.81
CA TYR A 134 4.12 21.39 -10.18
C TYR A 134 4.29 22.90 -10.37
N GLY A 135 3.21 23.69 -10.31
CA GLY A 135 3.25 25.12 -10.64
C GLY A 135 4.24 25.93 -9.80
N SER A 136 4.40 25.62 -8.52
CA SER A 136 5.38 26.28 -7.64
C SER A 136 6.81 25.81 -7.86
N VAL A 137 7.00 24.64 -8.46
CA VAL A 137 8.30 23.99 -8.64
C VAL A 137 8.96 24.42 -9.96
N LEU A 138 8.16 24.74 -10.97
CA LEU A 138 8.66 25.22 -12.28
C LEU A 138 9.30 26.62 -12.21
N ASP A 139 9.01 27.39 -11.16
CA ASP A 139 9.56 28.74 -10.95
C ASP A 139 10.91 28.74 -10.19
N ASP A 140 11.25 27.63 -9.51
CA ASP A 140 12.51 27.49 -8.76
C ASP A 140 13.56 26.72 -9.60
N PRO A 141 14.86 27.10 -9.52
CA PRO A 141 15.92 26.35 -10.18
C PRO A 141 16.01 24.92 -9.61
N ASP A 142 16.20 23.93 -10.50
CA ASP A 142 16.31 22.50 -10.16
C ASP A 142 17.21 22.31 -8.91
N PRO A 143 16.73 21.67 -7.82
CA PRO A 143 17.55 21.45 -6.65
C PRO A 143 18.75 20.56 -6.98
N ASP A 144 19.89 20.86 -6.36
CA ASP A 144 21.17 20.14 -6.54
C ASP A 144 21.18 18.76 -5.83
N ASP A 145 20.03 18.30 -5.34
CA ASP A 145 19.84 17.08 -4.54
C ASP A 145 19.44 15.84 -5.37
N GLY A 146 19.30 16.00 -6.69
CA GLY A 146 18.97 14.90 -7.60
C GLY A 146 17.47 14.59 -7.73
N PHE A 147 16.57 15.32 -7.06
CA PHE A 147 15.14 15.23 -7.34
C PHE A 147 14.79 15.93 -8.66
N ASN A 148 14.61 15.14 -9.72
CA ASN A 148 14.27 15.65 -11.04
C ASN A 148 12.75 15.73 -11.23
N TYR A 149 12.16 16.84 -10.80
CA TYR A 149 10.72 17.12 -10.97
C TYR A 149 10.24 16.99 -12.42
N LYS A 150 11.12 17.23 -13.42
CA LYS A 150 10.77 17.03 -14.83
C LYS A 150 10.54 15.55 -15.16
N GLN A 151 11.31 14.64 -14.58
CA GLN A 151 11.10 13.20 -14.77
C GLN A 151 9.79 12.75 -14.13
N MET A 152 9.46 13.23 -12.93
CA MET A 152 8.17 12.96 -12.28
C MET A 152 7.00 13.47 -13.11
N MET A 153 7.06 14.71 -13.58
CA MET A 153 6.02 15.28 -14.44
C MET A 153 5.83 14.50 -15.74
N VAL A 154 6.90 14.01 -16.37
CA VAL A 154 6.81 13.18 -17.59
C VAL A 154 6.19 11.81 -17.29
N ARG A 155 6.51 11.23 -16.13
CA ARG A 155 5.88 9.97 -15.66
C ARG A 155 4.39 10.17 -15.43
N ASP A 156 4.01 11.22 -14.70
CA ASP A 156 2.61 11.55 -14.45
C ASP A 156 1.84 11.85 -15.74
N GLU A 157 2.43 12.60 -16.68
CA GLU A 157 1.77 12.89 -17.97
C GLU A 157 1.48 11.61 -18.75
N ARG A 158 2.41 10.66 -18.71
CA ARG A 158 2.25 9.36 -19.37
C ARG A 158 1.15 8.54 -18.73
N ARG A 159 1.11 8.52 -17.40
CA ARG A 159 0.06 7.84 -16.64
C ARG A 159 -1.30 8.49 -16.88
N PHE A 160 -1.36 9.82 -16.89
CA PHE A 160 -2.57 10.58 -17.17
C PHE A 160 -3.12 10.24 -18.56
N LYS A 161 -2.26 10.20 -19.58
CA LYS A 161 -2.64 9.77 -20.94
C LYS A 161 -3.10 8.32 -21.05
N MET A 162 -2.59 7.44 -20.19
CA MET A 162 -3.07 6.06 -20.14
C MET A 162 -4.44 5.97 -19.47
N ALA A 163 -4.66 6.78 -18.43
CA ALA A 163 -5.92 6.84 -17.70
C ALA A 163 -7.04 7.46 -18.54
N ASP A 164 -6.73 8.50 -19.30
CA ASP A 164 -7.58 9.21 -20.26
C ASP A 164 -7.92 8.31 -21.45
N ARG A 165 -9.14 7.80 -21.49
CA ARG A 165 -9.56 6.79 -22.48
C ARG A 165 -10.06 7.40 -23.77
N ASP A 166 -10.57 8.62 -23.73
CA ASP A 166 -11.06 9.33 -24.91
C ASP A 166 -10.01 10.27 -25.53
N GLY A 167 -8.92 10.54 -24.82
CA GLY A 167 -7.74 11.23 -25.29
C GLY A 167 -7.92 12.74 -25.38
N ASP A 168 -8.88 13.30 -24.64
CA ASP A 168 -9.18 14.73 -24.64
C ASP A 168 -8.30 15.55 -23.67
N MET A 169 -7.43 14.87 -22.90
CA MET A 169 -6.57 15.43 -21.85
C MET A 169 -7.35 16.10 -20.71
N ALA A 170 -8.60 15.71 -20.49
CA ALA A 170 -9.50 16.14 -19.43
C ALA A 170 -10.14 14.94 -18.73
N ALA A 171 -9.50 14.50 -17.65
CA ALA A 171 -9.93 13.30 -16.94
C ALA A 171 -11.31 13.50 -16.29
N THR A 172 -12.23 12.60 -16.61
CA THR A 172 -13.46 12.38 -15.84
C THR A 172 -13.11 11.87 -14.43
N LYS A 173 -14.09 11.78 -13.54
CA LYS A 173 -13.85 11.30 -12.16
C LYS A 173 -13.35 9.85 -12.15
N GLU A 174 -13.89 9.02 -13.03
CA GLU A 174 -13.46 7.65 -13.21
C GLU A 174 -12.02 7.57 -13.74
N GLU A 175 -11.66 8.37 -14.75
CA GLU A 175 -10.30 8.39 -15.30
C GLU A 175 -9.29 8.98 -14.31
N PHE A 176 -9.68 10.00 -13.54
CA PHE A 176 -8.85 10.55 -12.49
C PHE A 176 -8.65 9.55 -11.34
N THR A 177 -9.66 8.72 -11.05
CA THR A 177 -9.51 7.59 -10.12
C THR A 177 -8.50 6.58 -10.64
N ALA A 178 -8.56 6.24 -11.94
CA ALA A 178 -7.60 5.34 -12.57
C ALA A 178 -6.18 5.92 -12.63
N PHE A 179 -6.05 7.24 -12.74
CA PHE A 179 -4.77 7.94 -12.68
C PHE A 179 -4.14 7.91 -11.27
N LEU A 180 -4.94 8.12 -10.22
CA LEU A 180 -4.48 8.12 -8.83
C LEU A 180 -4.26 6.72 -8.27
N HIS A 181 -5.13 5.77 -8.64
CA HIS A 181 -5.13 4.38 -8.19
C HIS A 181 -5.05 3.42 -9.38
N PRO A 182 -3.95 3.43 -10.16
CA PRO A 182 -3.81 2.61 -11.36
C PRO A 182 -3.84 1.10 -11.09
N GLU A 183 -3.51 0.65 -9.88
CA GLU A 183 -3.58 -0.74 -9.43
C GLU A 183 -5.00 -1.33 -9.49
N GLU A 184 -6.03 -0.48 -9.32
CA GLU A 184 -7.44 -0.87 -9.30
C GLU A 184 -8.02 -1.13 -10.69
N TYR A 185 -7.31 -0.72 -11.75
CA TYR A 185 -7.79 -0.79 -13.12
C TYR A 185 -6.93 -1.71 -13.96
N ASP A 186 -7.53 -2.78 -14.50
CA ASP A 186 -6.80 -3.77 -15.29
C ASP A 186 -6.02 -3.18 -16.47
N TYR A 187 -6.54 -2.14 -17.12
CA TYR A 187 -5.89 -1.48 -18.25
C TYR A 187 -4.72 -0.56 -17.84
N MET A 188 -4.64 -0.21 -16.56
CA MET A 188 -3.57 0.61 -15.98
C MET A 188 -2.46 -0.24 -15.36
N LYS A 189 -2.66 -1.54 -15.16
CA LYS A 189 -1.65 -2.44 -14.58
C LYS A 189 -0.31 -2.41 -15.33
N ASP A 190 -0.34 -2.26 -16.65
CA ASP A 190 0.88 -2.19 -17.46
C ASP A 190 1.70 -0.92 -17.17
N ILE A 191 1.06 0.21 -16.86
CA ILE A 191 1.79 1.44 -16.47
C ILE A 191 2.42 1.29 -15.08
N VAL A 192 1.74 0.61 -14.13
CA VAL A 192 2.31 0.30 -12.80
C VAL A 192 3.57 -0.56 -12.91
N VAL A 193 3.55 -1.57 -13.79
CA VAL A 193 4.70 -2.42 -14.07
C VAL A 193 5.84 -1.62 -14.66
N GLN A 194 5.57 -0.87 -15.72
CA GLN A 194 6.58 -0.06 -16.41
C GLN A 194 7.28 0.91 -15.44
N GLU A 195 6.49 1.61 -14.64
CA GLU A 195 7.01 2.58 -13.70
C GLU A 195 7.82 1.95 -12.57
N THR A 196 7.42 0.75 -12.12
CA THR A 196 8.19 -0.01 -11.12
C THR A 196 9.52 -0.47 -11.69
N MET A 197 9.53 -0.91 -12.95
CA MET A 197 10.78 -1.23 -13.63
C MET A 197 11.68 0.00 -13.75
N GLU A 198 11.16 1.16 -14.16
CA GLU A 198 11.94 2.41 -14.24
C GLU A 198 12.56 2.83 -12.89
N ASP A 199 11.93 2.47 -11.77
CA ASP A 199 12.45 2.75 -10.43
C ASP A 199 13.58 1.78 -10.02
N ILE A 200 13.57 0.54 -10.50
CA ILE A 200 14.48 -0.54 -10.06
C ILE A 200 15.63 -0.76 -11.05
N ASP A 201 15.33 -0.80 -12.35
CA ASP A 201 16.28 -0.97 -13.46
C ASP A 201 17.20 0.25 -13.53
N LYS A 202 18.38 0.14 -12.91
CA LYS A 202 19.38 1.21 -12.83
C LYS A 202 20.24 1.25 -14.08
N ASN A 203 20.40 0.12 -14.76
CA ASN A 203 21.26 -0.01 -15.91
C ASN A 203 20.53 0.32 -17.24
N GLY A 204 19.21 0.34 -17.23
CA GLY A 204 18.32 0.71 -18.34
C GLY A 204 18.20 -0.36 -19.43
N ASP A 205 18.43 -1.63 -19.11
CA ASP A 205 18.36 -2.74 -20.08
C ASP A 205 16.95 -3.32 -20.25
N GLY A 206 15.99 -2.84 -19.45
CA GLY A 206 14.59 -3.26 -19.49
C GLY A 206 14.32 -4.58 -18.76
N PHE A 207 15.24 -5.01 -17.90
CA PHE A 207 15.09 -6.15 -16.99
C PHE A 207 15.47 -5.72 -15.58
N ILE A 208 15.09 -6.52 -14.59
CA ILE A 208 15.55 -6.34 -13.20
C ILE A 208 16.48 -7.50 -12.87
N ASP A 209 17.78 -7.22 -12.75
CA ASP A 209 18.73 -8.23 -12.29
C ASP A 209 18.70 -8.41 -10.76
N LEU A 210 19.41 -9.43 -10.27
CA LEU A 210 19.44 -9.76 -8.84
C LEU A 210 20.02 -8.62 -8.01
N GLU A 211 21.03 -7.94 -8.54
CA GLU A 211 21.70 -6.81 -7.89
C GLU A 211 20.77 -5.60 -7.77
N GLU A 212 19.97 -5.33 -8.79
CA GLU A 212 18.95 -4.28 -8.80
C GLU A 212 17.78 -4.61 -7.88
N TYR A 213 17.29 -5.85 -7.90
CA TYR A 213 16.23 -6.34 -7.00
C TYR A 213 16.64 -6.21 -5.52
N ILE A 214 17.84 -6.68 -5.17
CA ILE A 214 18.35 -6.57 -3.80
C ILE A 214 18.71 -5.12 -3.48
N GLY A 215 19.27 -4.37 -4.44
CA GLY A 215 19.64 -2.97 -4.26
C GLY A 215 18.47 -2.05 -3.95
N ASP A 216 17.25 -2.40 -4.40
CA ASP A 216 16.03 -1.69 -4.04
C ASP A 216 15.64 -1.86 -2.55
N MET A 217 15.90 -3.04 -1.98
CA MET A 217 15.56 -3.38 -0.59
C MET A 217 16.70 -3.12 0.40
N TYR A 218 17.95 -3.25 -0.05
CA TYR A 218 19.15 -3.22 0.77
C TYR A 218 20.31 -2.54 0.04
N SER A 219 20.69 -1.36 0.54
CA SER A 219 21.92 -0.69 0.13
C SER A 219 23.10 -1.24 0.94
N HIS A 220 24.05 -1.89 0.28
CA HIS A 220 25.26 -2.37 0.93
C HIS A 220 26.23 -1.21 1.18
N ASP A 221 26.36 -0.79 2.44
CA ASP A 221 27.24 0.28 2.92
C ASP A 221 28.64 -0.21 3.30
N GLY A 222 29.12 -1.23 2.57
CA GLY A 222 30.53 -1.58 2.43
C GLY A 222 31.31 -1.73 3.73
N GLU A 223 31.01 -2.79 4.50
CA GLU A 223 31.93 -3.50 5.43
C GLU A 223 31.19 -4.50 6.34
N ALA A 224 29.86 -4.47 6.40
CA ALA A 224 29.04 -5.44 7.15
C ALA A 224 28.76 -6.72 6.36
N GLU A 225 28.73 -7.88 7.03
CA GLU A 225 28.23 -9.11 6.40
C GLU A 225 26.77 -8.94 5.95
N GLU A 226 26.45 -9.48 4.77
CA GLU A 226 25.10 -9.46 4.23
C GLU A 226 24.13 -10.14 5.22
N PRO A 227 23.04 -9.46 5.64
CA PRO A 227 22.06 -10.03 6.56
C PRO A 227 21.44 -11.32 6.03
N GLU A 228 21.10 -12.25 6.94
CA GLU A 228 20.47 -13.53 6.55
C GLU A 228 19.18 -13.35 5.74
N TRP A 229 18.38 -12.33 6.05
CA TRP A 229 17.16 -12.05 5.28
C TRP A 229 17.45 -11.69 3.82
N VAL A 230 18.58 -11.03 3.52
CA VAL A 230 18.98 -10.70 2.14
C VAL A 230 19.37 -11.98 1.40
N LYS A 231 20.07 -12.91 2.07
CA LYS A 231 20.40 -14.22 1.48
C LYS A 231 19.14 -15.02 1.14
N THR A 232 18.18 -15.06 2.07
CA THR A 232 16.87 -15.68 1.81
C THR A 232 16.18 -15.04 0.62
N GLU A 233 16.27 -13.72 0.48
CA GLU A 233 15.59 -13.00 -0.60
C GLU A 233 16.25 -13.22 -1.96
N ARG A 234 17.57 -13.44 -1.99
CA ARG A 234 18.27 -13.92 -3.18
C ARG A 234 17.83 -15.33 -3.59
N GLU A 235 17.61 -16.22 -2.62
CA GLU A 235 17.07 -17.56 -2.89
C GLU A 235 15.64 -17.46 -3.44
N GLN A 236 14.79 -16.63 -2.83
CA GLN A 236 13.42 -16.40 -3.31
C GLN A 236 13.38 -15.82 -4.71
N PHE A 237 14.31 -14.92 -5.06
CA PHE A 237 14.43 -14.39 -6.42
C PHE A 237 14.59 -15.52 -7.44
N VAL A 238 15.56 -16.41 -7.23
CA VAL A 238 15.86 -17.51 -8.15
C VAL A 238 14.77 -18.58 -8.17
N GLU A 239 14.11 -18.83 -7.04
CA GLU A 239 13.09 -19.88 -6.94
C GLU A 239 11.71 -19.45 -7.44
N PHE A 240 11.30 -18.21 -7.18
CA PHE A 240 9.92 -17.76 -7.37
C PHE A 240 9.76 -16.54 -8.29
N ARG A 241 10.75 -15.65 -8.36
CA ARG A 241 10.66 -14.42 -9.15
C ARG A 241 11.13 -14.62 -10.59
N ASP A 242 12.32 -15.19 -10.76
CA ASP A 242 12.90 -15.59 -12.04
C ASP A 242 12.34 -16.97 -12.46
N LYS A 243 11.13 -16.95 -13.04
CA LYS A 243 10.41 -18.18 -13.42
C LYS A 243 11.11 -18.90 -14.56
N ASN A 244 11.69 -18.14 -15.48
CA ASN A 244 12.33 -18.67 -16.68
C ASN A 244 13.81 -19.07 -16.45
N ARG A 245 14.39 -18.66 -15.32
CA ARG A 245 15.77 -18.95 -14.86
C ARG A 245 16.86 -18.34 -15.75
N ASP A 246 16.64 -17.16 -16.29
CA ASP A 246 17.63 -16.43 -17.08
C ASP A 246 18.48 -15.45 -16.25
N GLY A 247 18.26 -15.40 -14.93
CA GLY A 247 19.01 -14.62 -13.96
C GLY A 247 18.48 -13.20 -13.75
N LYS A 248 17.33 -12.86 -14.34
CA LYS A 248 16.74 -11.53 -14.30
C LYS A 248 15.22 -11.63 -14.40
N MET A 249 14.50 -10.58 -14.03
CA MET A 249 13.05 -10.51 -14.17
C MET A 249 12.68 -9.72 -15.41
N ASP A 250 11.88 -10.35 -16.28
CA ASP A 250 11.23 -9.68 -17.40
C ASP A 250 9.95 -8.92 -16.94
N PRO A 251 9.34 -8.06 -17.79
CA PRO A 251 8.14 -7.32 -17.42
C PRO A 251 6.94 -8.19 -16.98
N ARG A 252 6.85 -9.44 -17.45
CA ARG A 252 5.77 -10.36 -17.06
C ARG A 252 6.03 -10.95 -15.68
N GLU A 253 7.28 -11.34 -15.42
CA GLU A 253 7.71 -11.79 -14.10
C GLU A 253 7.57 -10.67 -13.06
N THR A 254 7.95 -9.44 -13.43
CA THR A 254 7.70 -8.25 -12.62
C THR A 254 6.21 -8.02 -12.40
N ARG A 255 5.36 -8.14 -13.43
CA ARG A 255 3.91 -8.04 -13.28
C ARG A 255 3.35 -9.06 -12.30
N ASP A 256 3.76 -10.32 -12.40
CA ASP A 256 3.30 -11.36 -11.50
C ASP A 256 3.85 -11.17 -10.08
N TRP A 257 5.04 -10.57 -9.93
CA TRP A 257 5.59 -10.16 -8.65
C TRP A 257 4.78 -9.03 -8.04
N ILE A 258 4.52 -7.95 -8.78
CA ILE A 258 3.93 -6.74 -8.24
C ILE A 258 2.41 -6.77 -8.20
N LEU A 259 1.75 -7.55 -9.06
CA LEU A 259 0.29 -7.64 -9.17
C LEU A 259 -0.11 -9.13 -9.24
N PRO A 260 0.06 -9.89 -8.15
CA PRO A 260 -0.24 -11.31 -8.14
C PRO A 260 -1.73 -11.55 -8.42
N ALA A 261 -2.04 -12.37 -9.43
CA ALA A 261 -3.40 -12.59 -9.92
C ALA A 261 -4.33 -13.32 -8.93
N ASP A 262 -3.75 -13.98 -7.93
CA ASP A 262 -4.42 -15.05 -7.17
C ASP A 262 -4.62 -14.73 -5.67
N TYR A 263 -4.25 -13.54 -5.19
CA TYR A 263 -4.33 -13.19 -3.77
C TYR A 263 -5.40 -12.12 -3.49
N ASP A 264 -6.55 -12.56 -2.99
CA ASP A 264 -7.65 -11.70 -2.54
C ASP A 264 -7.42 -11.31 -1.07
N HIS A 265 -6.96 -10.08 -0.83
CA HIS A 265 -6.65 -9.58 0.52
C HIS A 265 -7.90 -9.57 1.40
N ALA A 266 -9.02 -9.15 0.81
CA ALA A 266 -10.28 -9.11 1.53
C ALA A 266 -10.76 -10.51 1.95
N GLU A 267 -10.53 -11.55 1.14
CA GLU A 267 -10.88 -12.92 1.49
C GLU A 267 -10.00 -13.49 2.60
N ALA A 268 -8.68 -13.26 2.51
CA ALA A 268 -7.74 -13.69 3.53
C ALA A 268 -8.07 -13.03 4.89
N GLU A 269 -8.31 -11.71 4.87
CA GLU A 269 -8.63 -10.95 6.07
C GLU A 269 -10.01 -11.31 6.62
N ALA A 270 -11.03 -11.46 5.76
CA ALA A 270 -12.35 -11.89 6.22
C ALA A 270 -12.29 -13.25 6.94
N ARG A 271 -11.51 -14.20 6.41
CA ARG A 271 -11.29 -15.49 7.09
C ARG A 271 -10.60 -15.32 8.44
N HIS A 272 -9.59 -14.46 8.50
CA HIS A 272 -8.86 -14.15 9.72
C HIS A 272 -9.78 -13.55 10.78
N LEU A 273 -10.48 -12.46 10.46
CA LEU A 273 -11.41 -11.76 11.36
C LEU A 273 -12.54 -12.66 11.87
N VAL A 274 -13.10 -13.50 10.99
CA VAL A 274 -14.13 -14.46 11.41
C VAL A 274 -13.55 -15.51 12.35
N TYR A 275 -12.35 -16.02 12.08
CA TYR A 275 -11.69 -17.03 12.92
C TYR A 275 -11.35 -16.50 14.32
N GLU A 276 -10.83 -15.28 14.43
CA GLU A 276 -10.51 -14.65 15.72
C GLU A 276 -11.76 -14.26 16.52
N SER A 277 -12.87 -13.94 15.83
CA SER A 277 -14.12 -13.52 16.46
C SER A 277 -15.05 -14.68 16.84
N ASP A 278 -14.94 -15.86 16.20
CA ASP A 278 -15.76 -17.04 16.51
C ASP A 278 -15.36 -17.70 17.85
N ARG A 279 -16.21 -17.52 18.87
CA ARG A 279 -16.01 -18.05 20.22
C ARG A 279 -16.51 -19.48 20.41
N ASP A 280 -17.43 -19.96 19.57
CA ASP A 280 -18.04 -21.29 19.68
C ASP A 280 -17.43 -22.33 18.72
N LYS A 281 -16.56 -21.91 17.80
CA LYS A 281 -15.76 -22.76 16.90
C LYS A 281 -16.60 -23.84 16.23
N VAL A 282 -17.78 -23.48 15.74
CA VAL A 282 -18.67 -24.45 15.12
C VAL A 282 -18.13 -24.78 13.74
N CYS A 283 -17.49 -25.95 13.65
CA CYS A 283 -16.78 -26.39 12.45
C CYS A 283 -17.78 -26.77 11.34
N GLY A 284 -17.93 -25.88 10.35
CA GLY A 284 -18.68 -26.09 9.11
C GLY A 284 -19.28 -24.78 8.60
N ASP A 285 -18.59 -24.16 7.62
CA ASP A 285 -18.92 -22.88 6.96
C ASP A 285 -19.21 -21.73 7.94
N THR A 286 -18.18 -20.93 8.23
CA THR A 286 -17.99 -20.06 9.41
C THR A 286 -18.95 -18.87 9.48
N VAL A 287 -19.54 -18.65 10.66
CA VAL A 287 -20.65 -17.71 10.88
C VAL A 287 -20.43 -16.93 12.19
N LEU A 288 -20.40 -15.59 12.15
CA LEU A 288 -20.30 -14.74 13.35
C LEU A 288 -21.68 -14.45 13.95
N GLY A 289 -21.97 -14.95 15.15
CA GLY A 289 -23.18 -14.57 15.89
C GLY A 289 -23.12 -13.11 16.36
N GLY A 290 -24.24 -12.37 16.26
CA GLY A 290 -24.37 -10.94 16.60
C GLY A 290 -24.00 -10.49 18.04
N SER A 291 -23.36 -11.34 18.84
CA SER A 291 -22.77 -11.02 20.15
C SER A 291 -21.24 -11.22 20.21
N ALA A 292 -20.59 -11.54 19.09
CA ALA A 292 -19.22 -12.04 19.04
C ALA A 292 -18.14 -10.99 18.75
N ILE A 293 -18.49 -9.74 18.42
CA ILE A 293 -17.48 -8.68 18.32
C ILE A 293 -17.08 -8.23 19.73
N PRO A 294 -15.80 -8.39 20.15
CA PRO A 294 -15.32 -7.96 21.45
C PRO A 294 -15.48 -6.46 21.70
#